data_AF-A0A6B8QN13-F1
#
_entry.id   AF-A0A6B8QN13-F1
#
_cell.length_a   1.000
_cell.length_b   1.000
_cell.length_c   1.000
_cell.angle_alpha   90.00
_cell.angle_beta   90.00
_cell.angle_gamma   90.00
#
_symmetry.space_group_name_H-M   'P 1'
#
loop_
_entity.id
_entity.type
_entity.pdbx_description
1 polymer ?
#
loop_
_entity_poly.entity_id
_entity_poly.type
_entity_poly.pdbx_seq_one_letter_code
_entity_poly.pdbx_strand_id
1 'polypeptide(L)' 'MPEQPMDLDQQTIAVLDAVRKQQGLETRAQAAEWLLRRRIRRGSQGLTGRGRALYPVGRNH' A
#
# COMPACT_ATOMS: atom_id res chain seq x y z
N MET A 1 -15.92 10.54 0.86
CA MET A 1 -15.45 10.54 -0.54
C MET A 1 -16.69 10.48 -1.42
N PRO A 2 -16.75 11.20 -2.57
CA PRO A 2 -17.90 11.05 -3.47
C PRO A 2 -18.02 9.59 -3.92
N GLU A 3 -19.23 9.05 -3.88
CA GLU A 3 -19.56 7.67 -4.26
C GLU A 3 -19.75 7.60 -5.77
N GLN A 4 -18.66 7.71 -6.54
CA GLN A 4 -18.71 7.45 -7.97
C GLN A 4 -18.57 5.94 -8.22
N PRO A 5 -19.57 5.29 -8.84
CA PRO A 5 -19.45 3.89 -9.21
C PRO A 5 -18.35 3.75 -10.27
N MET A 6 -17.26 3.07 -9.90
CA MET A 6 -16.24 2.65 -10.84
C MET A 6 -16.53 1.20 -11.22
N ASP A 7 -16.65 0.93 -12.51
CA ASP A 7 -16.78 -0.44 -12.98
C ASP A 7 -15.43 -1.14 -12.83
N LEU A 8 -15.42 -2.29 -12.16
CA LEU A 8 -14.22 -3.06 -11.89
C LEU A 8 -14.24 -4.32 -12.75
N ASP A 9 -13.13 -4.58 -13.45
CA ASP A 9 -12.99 -5.84 -14.15
C ASP A 9 -12.93 -7.03 -13.16
N GLN A 10 -13.18 -8.23 -13.69
CA GLN A 10 -13.22 -9.46 -12.88
C GLN A 10 -11.90 -9.73 -12.15
N GLN A 11 -10.77 -9.38 -12.77
CA GLN A 11 -9.46 -9.57 -12.19
C GLN A 11 -9.26 -8.69 -10.96
N THR A 12 -9.69 -7.42 -11.03
CA THR A 12 -9.61 -6.47 -9.93
C THR A 12 -10.53 -6.89 -8.80
N ILE A 13 -11.74 -7.37 -9.10
CA ILE A 13 -12.67 -7.93 -8.10
C ILE A 13 -12.01 -9.08 -7.35
N ALA A 14 -11.39 -10.03 -8.06
CA ALA A 14 -10.73 -11.19 -7.45
C ALA A 14 -9.59 -10.78 -6.51
N VAL A 15 -8.78 -9.79 -6.91
CA VAL A 15 -7.70 -9.25 -6.07
C VAL A 15 -8.25 -8.57 -4.81
N LEU A 16 -9.29 -7.74 -4.94
CA LEU A 16 -9.90 -7.05 -3.80
C LEU A 16 -10.54 -8.04 -2.81
N ASP A 17 -11.17 -9.10 -3.30
CA ASP A 17 -11.73 -10.16 -2.45
C ASP A 17 -10.65 -10.95 -1.71
N ALA A 18 -9.51 -11.22 -2.36
CA ALA A 18 -8.37 -11.87 -1.71
C ALA A 18 -7.80 -10.99 -0.58
N VAL A 19 -7.60 -9.70 -0.84
CA VAL A 19 -7.12 -8.74 0.17
C VAL A 19 -8.12 -8.60 1.31
N ARG A 20 -9.42 -8.55 1.00
CA ARG A 20 -10.49 -8.48 2.00
C ARG A 20 -10.41 -9.63 2.99
N LYS A 21 -10.29 -10.86 2.50
CA LYS A 21 -10.14 -12.07 3.35
C LYS A 21 -8.84 -12.05 4.15
N GLN A 22 -7.72 -11.65 3.52
CA GLN A 22 -6.42 -11.63 4.17
C GLN A 22 -6.33 -10.61 5.32
N GLN A 23 -6.99 -9.46 5.18
CA GLN A 23 -6.90 -8.34 6.12
C GLN A 23 -8.12 -8.22 7.05
N GLY A 24 -9.10 -9.12 6.93
CA GLY A 24 -10.32 -9.09 7.74
C GLY A 24 -11.21 -7.88 7.46
N LEU A 25 -11.30 -7.44 6.20
CA LEU A 25 -12.10 -6.28 5.81
C LEU A 25 -13.52 -6.71 5.41
N GLU A 26 -14.48 -5.81 5.49
CA GLU A 26 -15.90 -6.12 5.22
C GLU A 26 -16.26 -5.88 3.75
N THR A 27 -15.67 -4.86 3.13
CA THR A 27 -16.04 -4.42 1.79
C THR A 27 -14.82 -4.35 0.85
N ARG A 28 -15.09 -4.44 -0.46
CA ARG A 28 -14.08 -4.26 -1.50
C ARG A 28 -13.55 -2.82 -1.53
N ALA A 29 -14.39 -1.85 -1.18
CA ALA A 29 -13.98 -0.45 -1.02
C ALA A 29 -12.92 -0.28 0.09
N GLN A 30 -13.11 -0.93 1.25
CA GLN A 30 -12.11 -0.96 2.31
C GLN A 30 -10.79 -1.62 1.85
N ALA A 31 -10.88 -2.69 1.05
CA ALA A 31 -9.68 -3.35 0.49
C ALA A 31 -8.92 -2.42 -0.48
N ALA A 32 -9.64 -1.70 -1.35
CA ALA A 32 -9.04 -0.72 -2.26
C ALA A 32 -8.36 0.42 -1.49
N GLU A 33 -9.04 0.98 -0.48
CA GLU A 33 -8.48 2.01 0.39
C GLU A 33 -7.23 1.52 1.13
N TRP A 34 -7.26 0.29 1.66
CA TRP A 34 -6.12 -0.31 2.34
C TRP A 34 -4.90 -0.45 1.42
N LEU A 35 -5.10 -0.94 0.19
CA LEU A 35 -4.04 -1.07 -0.81
C LEU A 35 -3.43 0.29 -1.17
N LEU A 36 -4.27 1.31 -1.36
CA LEU A 36 -3.84 2.66 -1.66
C LEU A 36 -3.00 3.25 -0.52
N ARG A 37 -3.50 3.20 0.72
CA ARG A 37 -2.78 3.67 1.91
C ARG A 37 -1.44 2.94 2.08
N ARG A 38 -1.41 1.63 1.84
CA ARG A 38 -0.19 0.81 1.89
C ARG A 38 0.83 1.25 0.84
N ARG A 39 0.39 1.53 -0.39
CA ARG A 39 1.29 1.98 -1.46
C ARG A 39 1.85 3.38 -1.20
N ILE A 40 1.01 4.31 -0.74
CA ILE A 40 1.46 5.66 -0.36
C ILE A 40 2.51 5.59 0.75
N ARG A 41 2.27 4.79 1.79
CA ARG A 41 3.21 4.62 2.91
C ARG A 41 4.56 4.08 2.46
N ARG A 42 4.57 3.10 1.55
CA ARG A 42 5.82 2.56 0.98
C ARG A 42 6.53 3.58 0.09
N GLY A 43 5.78 4.32 -0.74
CA GLY A 43 6.33 5.37 -1.59
C GLY A 43 6.94 6.52 -0.79
N SER A 44 6.27 6.95 0.28
CA SER A 44 6.78 8.02 1.16
C SER A 44 8.03 7.60 1.94
N GLN A 45 8.14 6.33 2.35
CA GLN A 45 9.38 5.79 2.93
C GLN A 45 10.55 5.85 1.93
N GLY A 46 10.31 5.50 0.66
CA GLY A 46 11.33 5.59 -0.39
C GLY A 46 11.78 7.02 -0.68
N LEU A 47 10.84 7.98 -0.70
CA LEU A 47 11.11 9.39 -1.01
C LEU A 47 11.79 10.16 0.14
N THR A 48 11.41 9.88 1.39
CA THR A 48 11.90 10.67 2.55
C THR A 48 13.17 10.13 3.18
N GLY A 49 13.73 9.01 2.68
CA GLY A 49 14.92 8.38 3.24
C GLY A 49 14.75 7.83 4.66
N ARG A 50 13.52 7.88 5.24
CA ARG A 50 13.23 7.33 6.57
C ARG A 50 13.50 5.83 6.57
N GLY A 51 14.52 5.41 7.33
CA GLY A 51 14.99 4.02 7.41
C GLY A 51 16.35 3.77 6.73
N ARG A 52 16.94 4.77 6.07
CA ARG A 52 18.33 4.74 5.63
C ARG A 52 19.22 5.28 6.76
N ALA A 53 19.66 4.41 7.65
CA ALA A 53 20.75 4.76 8.57
C ALA A 53 22.03 4.99 7.75
N LEU A 54 22.62 6.18 7.86
CA LEU A 54 23.95 6.44 7.32
C LEU A 54 24.96 5.92 8.34
N TYR A 55 25.72 4.89 7.95
CA TYR A 55 26.81 4.37 8.78
C TYR A 55 28.10 5.13 8.45
N PRO A 56 28.90 5.52 9.46
CA PRO A 56 30.20 6.12 9.20
C PRO A 56 31.06 5.11 8.46
N VAL A 57 31.57 5.51 7.29
CA VAL A 57 32.54 4.71 6.55
C VAL A 57 33.87 4.84 7.30
N GLY A 58 34.32 3.75 7.92
CA GLY A 58 35.56 3.73 8.70
C GLY A 58 36.76 4.15 7.85
N ARG A 59 37.52 5.13 8.33
CA ARG A 59 38.81 5.49 7.77
C ARG A 59 39.78 4.35 8.10
N ASN A 60 40.08 3.49 7.13
CA ASN A 60 41.21 2.57 7.29
C ASN A 60 42.49 3.42 7.33
N HIS A 61 43.26 3.20 8.40
CA HIS A 61 44.52 3.86 8.70
C HIS A 61 45.69 3.05 8.16
#